data_AF-A0A942W272-F1
#
_entry.id   AF-A0A942W272-F1
#
_cell.length_a   1.000
_cell.length_b   1.000
_cell.length_c   1.000
_cell.angle_alpha   90.00
_cell.angle_beta   90.00
_cell.angle_gamma   90.00
#
_symmetry.space_group_name_H-M   'P 1'
#
loop_
_entity.id
_entity.type
_entity.pdbx_description
1 polymer ?
#
loop_
_entity_poly.entity_id
_entity_poly.type
_entity_poly.pdbx_seq_one_letter_code
_entity_poly.pdbx_strand_id
1 'polypeptide(L)' 'MNKIPVLFSSKEECCGCGACGDICPVGAIDMIKDNMGFFYPSINEDICLRCGQCVGVCTFK' A
#
# COMPACT_ATOMS: atom_id res chain seq x y z
N MET A 1 -16.69 9.65 -7.55
CA MET A 1 -15.91 8.44 -7.86
C MET A 1 -14.76 8.38 -6.85
N ASN A 2 -14.72 7.39 -5.97
CA ASN A 2 -13.65 7.27 -4.97
C ASN A 2 -12.32 7.04 -5.69
N LYS A 3 -11.23 7.70 -5.29
CA LYS A 3 -9.91 7.53 -5.92
C LYS A 3 -9.17 6.33 -5.30
N ILE A 4 -8.20 5.78 -6.01
CA ILE A 4 -7.28 4.77 -5.44
C ILE A 4 -6.45 5.44 -4.33
N PRO A 5 -6.27 4.80 -3.17
CA PRO A 5 -5.44 5.35 -2.09
C PRO A 5 -3.96 5.48 -2.48
N VAL A 6 -3.32 6.58 -2.09
CA VAL A 6 -1.88 6.79 -2.28
C VAL A 6 -1.14 6.34 -1.02
N LEU A 7 -0.34 5.27 -1.11
CA LEU A 7 0.35 4.69 0.05
C LEU A 7 1.71 5.34 0.36
N PHE A 8 2.32 6.03 -0.59
CA PHE A 8 3.53 6.84 -0.41
C PHE A 8 3.72 7.70 -1.67
N SER A 9 4.30 8.89 -1.52
CA SER A 9 4.66 9.77 -2.65
C SER A 9 6.16 9.76 -2.93
N SER A 10 6.97 9.45 -1.91
CA SER A 10 8.41 9.27 -2.00
C SER A 10 8.84 8.05 -1.20
N LYS A 11 10.01 7.47 -1.52
CA LYS A 11 10.48 6.23 -0.89
C LYS A 11 10.72 6.38 0.62
N GLU A 12 10.97 7.59 1.08
CA GLU A 12 11.25 7.92 2.48
C GLU A 12 9.98 7.91 3.35
N GLU A 13 8.79 7.99 2.75
CA GLU A 13 7.50 7.91 3.45
C GLU A 13 7.07 6.48 3.78
N CYS A 14 7.75 5.47 3.21
CA CYS A 14 7.39 4.06 3.38
C CYS A 14 8.54 3.28 4.01
N CYS A 15 8.30 2.70 5.18
CA CYS A 15 9.27 1.84 5.85
C CYS A 15 9.21 0.37 5.39
N GLY A 16 8.31 0.03 4.47
CA GLY A 16 8.18 -1.33 3.93
C GLY A 16 7.62 -2.37 4.90
N CYS A 17 6.88 -1.97 5.94
CA CYS A 17 6.40 -2.89 7.00
C CYS A 17 5.34 -3.91 6.57
N GLY A 18 4.66 -3.71 5.45
CA GLY A 18 3.64 -4.65 4.93
C GLY A 18 2.23 -4.50 5.54
N ALA A 19 2.04 -3.70 6.59
CA ALA A 19 0.73 -3.58 7.27
C ALA A 19 -0.43 -3.19 6.35
N CYS A 20 -0.16 -2.37 5.32
CA CYS A 20 -1.17 -2.00 4.32
C CYS A 20 -1.64 -3.18 3.46
N GLY A 21 -0.76 -4.15 3.19
CA GLY A 21 -1.09 -5.42 2.54
C GLY A 21 -1.90 -6.33 3.45
N ASP A 22 -1.43 -6.53 4.68
CA ASP A 22 -2.08 -7.41 5.66
C ASP A 22 -3.52 -7.00 5.98
N ILE A 23 -3.79 -5.69 6.08
CA ILE A 23 -5.14 -5.18 6.37
C ILE A 23 -6.07 -5.23 5.14
N CYS A 24 -5.55 -5.45 3.94
CA CYS A 24 -6.34 -5.34 2.72
C CYS A 24 -7.33 -6.52 2.62
N PRO A 25 -8.66 -6.29 2.71
CA PRO A 25 -9.65 -7.37 2.81
C PRO A 25 -9.78 -8.20 1.53
N VAL A 26 -9.29 -7.68 0.42
CA VAL A 26 -9.34 -8.30 -0.92
C VAL A 26 -7.95 -8.65 -1.46
N GLY A 27 -6.89 -8.47 -0.66
CA GLY A 27 -5.52 -8.75 -1.09
C GLY A 27 -5.07 -7.92 -2.30
N ALA A 28 -5.54 -6.66 -2.42
CA ALA A 28 -5.21 -5.79 -3.54
C ALA A 28 -3.80 -5.17 -3.48
N ILE A 29 -2.97 -5.54 -2.50
CA ILE A 29 -1.68 -4.88 -2.24
C ILE A 29 -0.59 -5.95 -2.12
N ASP A 30 0.38 -5.88 -3.03
CA ASP A 30 1.59 -6.70 -2.99
C ASP A 30 2.79 -5.89 -2.53
N MET A 31 3.70 -6.50 -1.76
CA MET A 31 4.96 -5.89 -1.37
C MET A 31 6.05 -6.28 -2.38
N ILE A 32 6.45 -5.33 -3.22
CA ILE A 32 7.42 -5.54 -4.31
C ILE A 32 8.79 -4.99 -3.89
N LYS A 33 9.85 -5.76 -4.15
CA LYS A 33 11.23 -5.29 -3.95
C LYS A 33 11.66 -4.36 -5.07
N ASP A 34 12.33 -3.27 -4.73
CA ASP A 34 13.07 -2.48 -5.69
C ASP A 34 14.46 -3.08 -5.99
N ASN A 35 15.25 -2.38 -6.82
CA ASN A 35 16.60 -2.79 -7.21
C ASN A 35 17.62 -2.79 -6.06
N MET A 36 17.31 -2.13 -4.94
CA MET A 36 18.14 -2.08 -3.74
C MET A 36 17.68 -3.12 -2.69
N GLY A 37 16.58 -3.83 -2.97
CA GLY A 37 16.02 -4.86 -2.10
C GLY A 37 15.02 -4.36 -1.06
N PHE A 38 14.63 -3.08 -1.10
CA PHE A 38 13.62 -2.51 -0.21
C PHE A 38 12.22 -2.82 -0.73
N PHE A 39 11.30 -3.13 0.20
CA PHE A 39 9.92 -3.46 -0.13
C PHE A 39 9.01 -2.24 -0.14
N TYR A 40 8.20 -2.12 -1.19
CA TYR A 40 7.19 -1.07 -1.34
C TYR A 40 5.85 -1.66 -1.77
N PRO A 41 4.73 -1.11 -1.28
CA PRO A 41 3.42 -1.61 -1.65
C PRO A 41 3.07 -1.21 -3.10
N SER A 42 2.49 -2.14 -3.84
CA SER A 42 1.89 -1.92 -5.16
C SER A 42 0.42 -2.31 -5.12
N ILE A 43 -0.46 -1.41 -5.57
CA ILE A 43 -1.91 -1.65 -5.54
C ILE A 43 -2.36 -2.20 -6.89
N ASN A 44 -3.05 -3.34 -6.86
CA ASN A 44 -3.83 -3.82 -7.99
C ASN A 44 -5.17 -3.06 -8.04
N GLU A 45 -5.29 -2.14 -9.00
CA GLU A 45 -6.47 -1.27 -9.13
C GLU A 45 -7.75 -2.01 -9.54
N ASP A 46 -7.64 -3.17 -10.21
CA ASP A 46 -8.78 -3.92 -10.72
C ASP A 46 -9.61 -4.56 -9.59
N ILE A 47 -8.95 -4.91 -8.48
CA ILE A 47 -9.57 -5.55 -7.31
C ILE A 47 -9.67 -4.62 -6.10
N CYS A 48 -9.06 -3.43 -6.15
CA CYS A 48 -9.09 -2.48 -5.05
C CYS A 48 -10.51 -1.91 -4.83
N LEU A 49 -11.10 -2.20 -3.67
CA LEU A 49 -12.41 -1.67 -3.27
C LEU A 49 -12.41 -0.18 -2.87
N ARG A 50 -11.24 0.47 -2.84
CA ARG A 50 -11.06 1.88 -2.43
C ARG A 50 -11.61 2.16 -1.02
N CYS A 51 -11.48 1.19 -0.11
CA CYS A 51 -12.01 1.26 1.26
C CYS A 51 -11.18 2.13 2.23
N GLY A 52 -9.91 2.41 1.91
CA GLY A 52 -9.03 3.28 2.71
C GLY A 52 -8.41 2.63 3.95
N GLN A 53 -8.68 1.36 4.26
CA GLN A 53 -8.09 0.68 5.44
C GLN A 53 -6.56 0.65 5.42
N CYS A 54 -5.96 0.51 4.23
CA CYS A 54 -4.51 0.54 4.04
C CYS A 54 -3.87 1.90 4.43
N VAL A 55 -4.62 2.99 4.33
CA VAL A 55 -4.19 4.32 4.81
C VAL A 55 -4.37 4.39 6.32
N GLY A 56 -5.51 3.95 6.84
CA GLY A 56 -5.82 4.01 8.28
C GLY A 56 -4.90 3.16 9.16
N VAL A 57 -4.38 2.03 8.65
CA VAL A 57 -3.42 1.19 9.39
C VAL A 57 -1.98 1.76 9.37
N CYS A 58 -1.67 2.67 8.45
CA CYS A 58 -0.31 3.12 8.23
C CYS A 58 0.07 4.21 9.24
N THR A 59 1.04 3.93 10.11
CA THR A 59 1.53 4.90 11.12
C THR A 59 2.29 6.09 10.52
N PHE A 60 2.64 6.02 9.24
CA PHE A 60 3.36 7.08 8.50
C PHE A 60 2.42 7.96 7.66
N LYS A 61 1.09 7.78 7.79
CA LYS A 61 0.06 8.51 7.05
C LYS A 61 -0.79 9.42 7.93
#